data_AF-A0A4D6MQ99-F1
#
_entry.id   AF-A0A4D6MQ99-F1
#
_cell.length_a   1.000
_cell.length_b   1.000
_cell.length_c   1.000
_cell.angle_alpha   90.00
_cell.angle_beta   90.00
_cell.angle_gamma   90.00
#
_symmetry.space_group_name_H-M   'P 1'
#
loop_
_entity.id
_entity.type
_entity.pdbx_description
1 polymer ?
#
loop_
_entity_poly.entity_id
_entity_poly.type
_entity_poly.pdbx_seq_one_letter_code
_entity_poly.pdbx_strand_id
1 'polypeptide(L)'
;MSNSNTPPLHHIGSTSKRKKGPTKCLKTHGLRYDERLPVKLNILSQPVGTYRVTLSNYLGTLARNAHLAPLTFTSWKGLKEHWDAIWKTILWKILIKFWKSDIAKKNKTSRAKFTTVHTTRTKTFAKIRYEEMMKNIDRRESSRVEMFIMTHKPKNEETKKIISKLEDTIPSHSTKLEKNSN
;
A
#
# COMPACT_ATOMS: atom_id res chain seq x y z
N MET A 1 55.51 -44.27 11.55
CA MET A 1 54.83 -43.14 12.22
C MET A 1 54.11 -42.34 11.14
N SER A 2 52.84 -42.66 10.90
CA SER A 2 51.99 -42.05 9.88
C SER A 2 51.17 -40.91 10.51
N ASN A 3 51.52 -39.67 10.19
CA ASN A 3 50.77 -38.48 10.64
C ASN A 3 49.47 -38.34 9.84
N SER A 4 48.32 -38.62 10.45
CA SER A 4 47.00 -38.32 9.92
C SER A 4 46.57 -36.90 10.34
N ASN A 5 46.98 -35.90 9.57
CA ASN A 5 46.40 -34.56 9.68
C ASN A 5 45.01 -34.56 9.05
N THR A 6 43.97 -34.66 9.88
CA THR A 6 42.59 -34.35 9.48
C THR A 6 42.30 -32.88 9.83
N PRO A 7 41.89 -32.02 8.88
CA PRO A 7 41.55 -30.64 9.17
C PRO A 7 40.20 -30.56 9.92
N PRO A 8 40.03 -29.63 10.87
CA PRO A 8 38.79 -29.53 11.63
C PRO A 8 37.67 -28.94 10.76
N LEU A 9 36.49 -29.59 10.83
CA LEU A 9 35.26 -29.15 10.17
C LEU A 9 34.83 -27.77 10.70
N HIS A 10 34.88 -26.75 9.85
CA HIS A 10 34.32 -25.43 10.10
C HIS A 10 32.80 -25.53 10.36
N HIS A 11 32.38 -25.29 11.60
CA HIS A 11 30.97 -25.05 11.91
C HIS A 11 30.51 -23.73 11.27
N ILE A 12 29.71 -23.82 10.21
CA ILE A 12 29.02 -22.66 9.63
C ILE A 12 27.93 -22.23 10.63
N GLY A 13 28.27 -21.28 11.49
CA GLY A 13 27.32 -20.63 12.37
C GLY A 13 26.21 -19.97 11.56
N SER A 14 24.98 -20.46 11.73
CA SER A 14 23.77 -19.79 11.24
C SER A 14 23.66 -18.42 11.91
N THR A 15 24.06 -17.36 11.21
CA THR A 15 23.89 -15.99 11.69
C THR A 15 22.42 -15.59 11.54
N SER A 16 21.65 -15.78 12.62
CA SER A 16 20.27 -15.29 12.69
C SER A 16 20.24 -13.78 12.46
N LYS A 17 19.60 -13.33 11.37
CA LYS A 17 19.45 -11.90 11.07
C LYS A 17 18.65 -11.23 12.19
N ARG A 18 19.19 -10.14 12.75
CA ARG A 18 18.48 -9.28 13.72
C ARG A 18 17.13 -8.85 13.15
N LYS A 19 16.04 -9.30 13.77
CA LYS A 19 14.67 -8.87 13.42
C LYS A 19 14.36 -7.57 14.17
N LYS A 20 13.77 -6.60 13.48
CA LYS A 20 13.30 -5.36 14.11
C LYS A 20 12.08 -5.68 14.98
N GLY A 21 12.08 -5.22 16.23
CA GLY A 21 10.95 -5.37 17.14
C GLY A 21 9.71 -4.58 16.69
N PRO A 22 8.54 -4.82 17.32
CA PRO A 22 7.29 -4.16 16.96
C PRO A 22 7.38 -2.62 17.09
N THR A 23 6.83 -1.89 16.12
CA THR A 23 6.65 -0.43 16.25
C THR A 23 5.66 -0.14 17.37
N LYS A 24 6.10 0.62 18.39
CA LYS A 24 5.30 1.00 19.58
C LYS A 24 4.64 2.38 19.50
N CYS A 25 5.00 3.22 18.52
CA CYS A 25 4.41 4.55 18.31
C CYS A 25 4.32 5.44 19.58
N LEU A 26 5.31 5.34 20.48
CA LEU A 26 5.27 5.95 21.82
C LEU A 26 4.99 7.46 21.80
N LYS A 27 5.54 8.18 20.82
CA LYS A 27 5.38 9.64 20.66
C LYS A 27 4.00 10.09 20.17
N THR A 28 3.10 9.16 19.88
CA THR A 28 1.76 9.46 19.33
C THR A 28 0.62 8.98 20.20
N HIS A 29 0.87 8.02 21.09
CA HIS A 29 -0.11 7.60 22.08
C HIS A 29 -0.21 8.66 23.18
N GLY A 30 -1.43 8.97 23.64
CA GLY A 30 -1.67 9.87 24.77
C GLY A 30 -1.54 11.37 24.46
N LEU A 31 -1.36 11.77 23.20
CA LEU A 31 -1.33 13.19 22.82
C LEU A 31 -2.69 13.85 23.10
N ARG A 32 -2.66 15.04 23.71
CA ARG A 32 -3.83 15.91 23.85
C ARG A 32 -4.25 16.43 22.49
N TYR A 33 -5.47 16.97 22.38
CA TYR A 33 -6.04 17.37 21.09
C TYR A 33 -5.18 18.41 20.34
N ASP A 34 -4.66 19.39 21.07
CA ASP A 34 -3.75 20.45 20.65
C ASP A 34 -2.37 19.94 20.23
N GLU A 35 -1.94 18.79 20.74
CA GLU A 35 -0.65 18.17 20.43
C GLU A 35 -0.74 17.17 19.26
N ARG A 36 -1.94 16.94 18.71
CA ARG A 36 -2.14 15.96 17.64
C ARG A 36 -1.44 16.38 16.37
N LEU A 37 -0.73 15.43 15.78
CA LEU A 37 0.00 15.63 14.53
C LEU A 37 -1.00 15.82 13.37
N PRO A 38 -0.98 16.98 12.67
CA PRO A 38 -1.93 17.26 11.60
C PRO A 38 -1.64 16.37 10.39
N VAL A 39 -2.66 15.64 9.92
CA VAL A 39 -2.55 14.83 8.70
C VAL A 39 -3.24 15.55 7.55
N LYS A 40 -2.46 15.92 6.52
CA LYS A 40 -3.02 16.46 5.28
C LYS A 40 -3.59 15.34 4.43
N LEU A 41 -4.80 15.53 3.92
CA LEU A 41 -5.43 14.64 2.95
C LEU A 41 -5.41 15.27 1.55
N ASN A 42 -5.28 14.43 0.51
CA ASN A 42 -5.52 14.86 -0.87
C ASN A 42 -7.02 14.78 -1.22
N ILE A 43 -7.41 15.12 -2.45
CA ILE A 43 -8.81 15.10 -2.90
C ILE A 43 -9.46 13.71 -2.81
N LEU A 44 -8.65 12.65 -2.82
CA LEU A 44 -9.09 11.27 -2.66
C LEU A 44 -9.11 10.82 -1.20
N SER A 45 -9.03 11.76 -0.25
CA SER A 45 -8.96 11.50 1.19
C SER A 45 -7.78 10.61 1.61
N GLN A 46 -6.70 10.61 0.83
CA GLN A 46 -5.49 9.82 1.13
C GLN A 46 -4.48 10.68 1.90
N PRO A 47 -3.81 10.12 2.92
CA PRO A 47 -2.84 10.87 3.72
C PRO A 47 -1.58 11.18 2.91
N VAL A 48 -1.25 12.46 2.83
CA VAL A 48 -0.08 13.01 2.14
C VAL A 48 0.79 13.82 3.12
N GLY A 49 2.01 14.16 2.71
CA GLY A 49 2.94 14.94 3.54
C GLY A 49 3.72 14.13 4.58
N THR A 50 4.21 14.84 5.60
CA THR A 50 5.22 14.36 6.57
C THR A 50 4.67 13.28 7.51
N TYR A 51 3.46 13.45 8.02
CA TYR A 51 2.89 12.58 9.05
C TYR A 51 2.12 11.35 8.53
N ARG A 52 2.06 11.11 7.21
CA ARG A 52 1.33 9.97 6.62
C ARG A 52 1.81 8.60 7.14
N VAL A 53 3.12 8.43 7.31
CA VAL A 53 3.72 7.16 7.78
C VAL A 53 3.45 6.99 9.27
N THR A 54 3.52 8.09 10.02
CA THR A 54 3.17 8.12 11.44
C THR A 54 1.72 7.70 11.66
N LEU A 55 0.78 8.22 10.88
CA LEU A 55 -0.62 7.80 10.91
C LEU A 55 -0.76 6.30 10.61
N SER A 56 -0.14 5.80 9.53
CA SER A 56 -0.23 4.39 9.18
C SER A 56 0.32 3.47 10.28
N ASN A 57 1.43 3.86 10.92
CA ASN A 57 2.01 3.10 12.02
C ASN A 57 1.13 3.13 13.27
N TYR A 58 0.52 4.29 13.58
CA TYR A 58 -0.40 4.47 14.70
C TYR A 58 -1.68 3.64 14.52
N LEU A 59 -2.30 3.66 13.33
CA LEU A 59 -3.42 2.77 13.02
C LEU A 59 -3.02 1.29 13.17
N GLY A 60 -1.81 0.96 12.75
CA GLY A 60 -1.24 -0.37 12.94
C GLY A 60 -1.05 -0.77 14.40
N THR A 61 -0.78 0.16 15.34
CA THR A 61 -0.73 -0.16 16.78
C THR A 61 -2.12 -0.33 17.37
N LEU A 62 -3.10 0.47 16.94
CA LEU A 62 -4.49 0.31 17.36
C LEU A 62 -5.08 -1.04 16.94
N ALA A 63 -4.85 -1.45 15.69
CA ALA A 63 -5.34 -2.73 15.18
C ALA A 63 -4.73 -3.96 15.88
N ARG A 64 -3.59 -3.80 16.56
CA ARG A 64 -2.90 -4.86 17.34
C ARG A 64 -3.15 -4.76 18.84
N ASN A 65 -3.86 -3.73 19.30
CA ASN A 65 -4.18 -3.58 20.70
C ASN A 65 -5.22 -4.63 21.08
N ALA A 66 -4.85 -5.63 21.88
CA ALA A 66 -5.73 -6.73 22.28
C ALA A 66 -6.99 -6.27 23.04
N HIS A 67 -6.98 -5.09 23.66
CA HIS A 67 -8.17 -4.51 24.28
C HIS A 67 -9.14 -3.92 23.24
N LEU A 68 -8.64 -3.49 22.07
CA LEU A 68 -9.45 -2.95 20.97
C LEU A 68 -9.76 -4.02 19.90
N ALA A 69 -8.90 -5.02 19.77
CA ALA A 69 -8.96 -6.12 18.83
C ALA A 69 -8.43 -7.40 19.51
N PRO A 70 -9.26 -8.06 20.34
CA PRO A 70 -8.84 -9.26 21.09
C PRO A 70 -8.36 -10.38 20.16
N LEU A 71 -7.14 -10.86 20.40
CA LEU A 71 -6.56 -12.02 19.70
C LEU A 71 -7.04 -13.36 20.27
N THR A 72 -7.98 -13.34 21.21
CA THR A 72 -8.54 -14.51 21.89
C THR A 72 -9.37 -15.40 20.97
N PHE A 73 -9.67 -14.95 19.75
CA PHE A 73 -10.43 -15.71 18.78
C PHE A 73 -9.51 -16.40 17.77
N THR A 74 -9.49 -17.72 17.82
CA THR A 74 -8.76 -18.59 16.87
C THR A 74 -9.46 -18.74 15.52
N SER A 75 -10.71 -18.27 15.41
CA SER A 75 -11.46 -18.22 14.16
C SER A 75 -12.28 -16.93 14.05
N TRP A 76 -12.38 -16.39 12.83
CA TRP A 76 -13.22 -15.23 12.52
C TRP A 76 -14.71 -15.42 12.85
N LYS A 77 -15.16 -16.68 13.01
CA LYS A 77 -16.54 -17.00 13.42
C LYS A 77 -16.79 -16.73 14.91
N GLY A 78 -15.80 -16.94 15.79
CA GLY A 78 -15.94 -16.66 17.22
C GLY A 78 -15.94 -15.16 17.52
N LEU A 79 -15.24 -14.38 16.70
CA LEU A 79 -15.23 -12.92 16.78
C LEU A 79 -16.61 -12.31 16.47
N LYS A 80 -17.45 -13.02 15.69
CA LYS A 80 -18.76 -12.58 15.16
C LYS A 80 -19.79 -12.20 16.24
N GLU A 81 -19.68 -12.78 17.43
CA GLU A 81 -20.62 -12.55 18.55
C GLU A 81 -20.28 -11.28 19.35
N HIS A 82 -19.02 -10.82 19.31
CA HIS A 82 -18.55 -9.64 20.04
C HIS A 82 -18.54 -8.35 19.19
N TRP A 83 -18.91 -8.46 17.91
CA TRP A 83 -18.92 -7.37 16.91
C TRP A 83 -20.22 -6.56 16.84
N ASP A 84 -21.24 -6.93 17.62
CA ASP A 84 -22.62 -6.51 17.39
C ASP A 84 -22.89 -4.99 17.53
N ALA A 85 -22.00 -4.22 18.17
CA ALA A 85 -22.11 -2.77 18.27
C ALA A 85 -21.35 -1.97 17.19
N ILE A 86 -20.30 -2.54 16.56
CA ILE A 86 -19.39 -1.79 15.68
C ILE A 86 -19.68 -2.04 14.19
N TRP A 87 -20.34 -3.15 13.82
CA TRP A 87 -20.49 -3.57 12.42
C TRP A 87 -21.92 -3.91 11.93
N LYS A 88 -22.93 -4.01 12.80
CA LYS A 88 -24.34 -3.99 12.38
C LYS A 88 -24.62 -2.56 11.90
N THR A 89 -24.73 -2.22 10.62
CA THR A 89 -25.69 -2.79 9.68
C THR A 89 -25.31 -2.62 8.20
N ILE A 90 -24.31 -1.82 7.86
CA ILE A 90 -24.06 -1.38 6.47
C ILE A 90 -22.75 -1.94 5.91
N LEU A 91 -21.64 -1.74 6.62
CA LEU A 91 -20.31 -2.07 6.09
C LEU A 91 -20.11 -3.57 5.85
N TRP A 92 -20.63 -4.45 6.71
CA TRP A 92 -20.46 -5.90 6.56
C TRP A 92 -21.23 -6.45 5.34
N LYS A 93 -22.47 -5.98 5.15
CA LYS A 93 -23.28 -6.34 3.98
C LYS A 93 -22.64 -5.82 2.70
N ILE A 94 -22.13 -4.58 2.71
CA ILE A 94 -21.39 -3.99 1.59
C ILE A 94 -20.14 -4.80 1.27
N LEU A 95 -19.35 -5.16 2.27
CA LEU A 95 -18.17 -5.98 2.07
C LEU A 95 -18.55 -7.33 1.49
N ILE A 96 -19.43 -8.12 2.10
CA ILE A 96 -19.80 -9.44 1.55
C ILE A 96 -20.31 -9.33 0.11
N LYS A 97 -21.14 -8.32 -0.19
CA LYS A 97 -21.61 -8.06 -1.56
C LYS A 97 -20.44 -7.74 -2.49
N PHE A 98 -19.50 -6.92 -2.05
CA PHE A 98 -18.28 -6.59 -2.80
C PHE A 98 -17.38 -7.82 -3.03
N TRP A 99 -17.13 -8.63 -2.01
CA TRP A 99 -16.29 -9.84 -2.11
C TRP A 99 -16.92 -10.91 -3.02
N LYS A 100 -18.25 -10.98 -3.09
CA LYS A 100 -18.98 -11.84 -4.04
C LYS A 100 -19.10 -11.22 -5.43
N SER A 101 -18.90 -9.92 -5.56
CA SER A 101 -19.03 -9.22 -6.85
C SER A 101 -17.96 -9.68 -7.85
N ASP A 102 -18.28 -9.52 -9.12
CA ASP A 102 -17.34 -9.85 -10.19
C ASP A 102 -16.11 -8.92 -10.18
N ILE A 103 -16.20 -7.75 -9.52
CA ILE A 103 -15.04 -6.86 -9.30
C ILE A 103 -13.99 -7.57 -8.46
N ALA A 104 -14.38 -8.26 -7.38
CA ALA A 104 -13.44 -8.99 -6.53
C ALA A 104 -12.81 -10.19 -7.26
N LYS A 105 -13.60 -10.92 -8.06
CA LYS A 105 -13.09 -12.02 -8.91
C LYS A 105 -12.12 -11.51 -9.97
N LYS A 106 -12.45 -10.42 -10.66
CA LYS A 106 -11.59 -9.73 -11.63
C LYS A 106 -10.31 -9.23 -10.97
N ASN A 107 -10.37 -8.66 -9.77
CA ASN A 107 -9.19 -8.23 -9.04
C ASN A 107 -8.24 -9.40 -8.73
N LYS A 108 -8.79 -10.59 -8.40
CA LYS A 108 -7.99 -11.80 -8.18
C LYS A 108 -7.26 -12.24 -9.45
N THR A 109 -7.96 -12.30 -10.59
CA THR A 109 -7.34 -12.67 -11.87
C THR A 109 -6.37 -11.61 -12.37
N SER A 110 -6.69 -10.32 -12.24
CA SER A 110 -5.78 -9.21 -12.51
C SER A 110 -4.53 -9.26 -11.63
N ARG A 111 -4.67 -9.64 -10.35
CA ARG A 111 -3.55 -9.81 -9.44
C ARG A 111 -2.66 -10.98 -9.84
N ALA A 112 -3.24 -12.08 -10.34
CA ALA A 112 -2.47 -13.20 -10.88
C ALA A 112 -1.70 -12.81 -12.16
N LYS A 113 -2.23 -11.87 -12.95
CA LYS A 113 -1.57 -11.30 -14.15
C LYS A 113 -0.64 -10.11 -13.84
N PHE A 114 -0.41 -9.80 -12.57
CA PHE A 114 0.45 -8.67 -12.18
C PHE A 114 1.92 -9.02 -12.37
N THR A 115 2.50 -8.60 -13.47
CA THR A 115 3.89 -8.90 -13.85
C THR A 115 4.87 -7.76 -13.55
N THR A 116 4.37 -6.52 -13.48
CA THR A 116 5.20 -5.32 -13.36
C THR A 116 5.08 -4.70 -11.97
N VAL A 117 6.21 -4.61 -11.26
CA VAL A 117 6.27 -3.96 -9.95
C VAL A 117 6.64 -2.49 -10.13
N HIS A 118 5.97 -1.61 -9.38
CA HIS A 118 6.31 -0.19 -9.36
C HIS A 118 7.73 0.05 -8.81
N THR A 119 8.34 1.13 -9.26
CA THR A 119 9.73 1.52 -8.97
C THR A 119 9.83 2.72 -8.00
N THR A 120 8.73 3.12 -7.39
CA THR A 120 8.60 4.36 -6.60
C THR A 120 9.30 4.36 -5.23
N ARG A 121 10.05 3.29 -4.92
CA ARG A 121 10.75 3.12 -3.65
C ARG A 121 9.79 3.37 -2.47
N THR A 122 10.16 4.23 -1.53
CA THR A 122 9.38 4.55 -0.32
C THR A 122 8.26 5.59 -0.55
N LYS A 123 8.09 6.09 -1.78
CA LYS A 123 7.01 7.02 -2.12
C LYS A 123 5.73 6.24 -2.43
N THR A 124 4.65 6.64 -1.77
CA THR A 124 3.30 6.15 -2.05
C THR A 124 2.74 6.82 -3.30
N PHE A 125 1.80 6.18 -4.01
CA PHE A 125 1.16 6.80 -5.17
C PHE A 125 0.43 8.10 -4.82
N ALA A 126 -0.20 8.18 -3.66
CA ALA A 126 -0.83 9.42 -3.17
C ALA A 126 0.19 10.57 -3.06
N LYS A 127 1.39 10.28 -2.53
CA LYS A 127 2.46 11.27 -2.41
C LYS A 127 2.97 11.71 -3.79
N ILE A 128 3.11 10.78 -4.71
CA ILE A 128 3.58 11.07 -6.07
C ILE A 128 2.59 11.95 -6.82
N ARG A 129 1.30 11.61 -6.79
CA ARG A 129 0.24 12.45 -7.37
C ARG A 129 0.25 13.85 -6.82
N TYR A 130 0.36 13.97 -5.50
CA TYR A 130 0.43 15.26 -4.84
C TYR A 130 1.67 16.06 -5.26
N GLU A 131 2.84 15.43 -5.32
CA GLU A 131 4.08 16.08 -5.76
C GLU A 131 3.99 16.56 -7.22
N GLU A 132 3.44 15.75 -8.14
CA GLU A 132 3.27 16.17 -9.54
C GLU A 132 2.22 17.24 -9.72
N MET A 133 1.09 17.13 -9.03
CA MET A 133 0.04 18.16 -9.02
C MET A 133 0.60 19.51 -8.58
N MET A 134 1.52 19.55 -7.62
CA MET A 134 2.14 20.80 -7.15
C MET A 134 3.17 21.36 -8.15
N LYS A 135 3.69 20.56 -9.09
CA LYS A 135 4.61 21.00 -10.15
C LYS A 135 3.87 21.49 -11.39
N ASN A 136 2.69 20.93 -11.67
CA ASN A 136 1.86 21.34 -12.81
C ASN A 136 1.24 22.72 -12.55
N ILE A 137 1.35 23.63 -13.53
CA ILE A 137 0.77 24.98 -13.48
C ILE A 137 -0.73 24.91 -13.20
N ASP A 138 -1.44 24.01 -13.88
CA ASP A 138 -2.89 23.84 -13.78
C ASP A 138 -3.34 23.10 -12.51
N ARG A 139 -2.40 22.66 -11.67
CA ARG A 139 -2.65 21.77 -10.51
C ARG A 139 -3.54 20.58 -10.82
N ARG A 140 -3.48 20.11 -12.08
CA ARG A 140 -4.23 18.96 -12.55
C ARG A 140 -3.69 17.68 -11.93
N GLU A 141 -4.61 16.79 -11.54
CA GLU A 141 -4.26 15.46 -11.08
C GLU A 141 -3.82 14.56 -12.23
N SER A 142 -2.72 13.85 -12.04
CA SER A 142 -2.15 12.95 -13.04
C SER A 142 -3.11 11.82 -13.42
N SER A 143 -3.25 11.59 -14.72
CA SER A 143 -4.01 10.46 -15.28
C SER A 143 -3.48 9.11 -14.80
N ARG A 144 -4.29 8.06 -14.90
CA ARG A 144 -3.88 6.69 -14.54
C ARG A 144 -2.72 6.20 -15.41
N VAL A 145 -2.66 6.63 -16.67
CA VAL A 145 -1.57 6.31 -17.60
C VAL A 145 -0.29 7.06 -17.22
N GLU A 146 -0.38 8.37 -17.00
CA GLU A 146 0.74 9.20 -16.52
C GLU A 146 1.31 8.66 -15.20
N MET A 147 0.43 8.32 -14.27
CA MET A 147 0.81 7.66 -13.02
C MET A 147 1.51 6.33 -13.26
N PHE A 148 1.09 5.55 -14.26
CA PHE A 148 1.77 4.28 -14.56
C PHE A 148 3.19 4.52 -15.07
N ILE A 149 3.37 5.41 -16.04
CA ILE A 149 4.67 5.75 -16.64
C ILE A 149 5.64 6.28 -15.58
N MET A 150 5.19 7.25 -14.77
CA MET A 150 6.02 7.84 -13.73
C MET A 150 6.44 6.84 -12.64
N THR A 151 5.58 5.86 -12.35
CA THR A 151 5.83 4.90 -11.26
C THR A 151 6.57 3.66 -11.72
N HIS A 152 6.68 3.39 -13.03
CA HIS A 152 7.35 2.22 -13.59
C HIS A 152 8.49 2.66 -14.50
N LYS A 153 9.61 3.11 -13.91
CA LYS A 153 10.82 3.43 -14.69
C LYS A 153 11.32 2.19 -15.42
N PRO A 154 11.62 2.27 -16.73
CA PRO A 154 12.01 1.12 -17.51
C PRO A 154 13.32 0.53 -16.98
N LYS A 155 13.26 -0.74 -16.56
CA LYS A 155 14.44 -1.50 -16.13
C LYS A 155 14.73 -2.69 -17.03
N ASN A 156 13.74 -3.15 -17.78
CA ASN A 156 13.83 -4.24 -18.73
C ASN A 156 13.14 -3.86 -20.05
N GLU A 157 13.49 -4.57 -21.13
CA GLU A 157 12.90 -4.31 -22.46
C GLU A 157 11.38 -4.47 -22.47
N GLU A 158 10.82 -5.32 -21.62
CA GLU A 158 9.37 -5.53 -21.54
C GLU A 158 8.63 -4.30 -20.98
N THR A 159 9.15 -3.68 -19.92
CA THR A 159 8.56 -2.44 -19.38
C THR A 159 8.75 -1.26 -20.34
N LYS A 160 9.87 -1.19 -21.08
CA LYS A 160 10.06 -0.19 -22.15
C LYS A 160 8.99 -0.30 -23.23
N LYS A 161 8.73 -1.52 -23.74
CA LYS A 161 7.70 -1.78 -24.75
C LYS A 161 6.30 -1.40 -24.28
N ILE A 162 5.97 -1.68 -23.02
CA ILE A 162 4.66 -1.30 -22.45
C ILE A 162 4.52 0.21 -22.34
N ILE A 163 5.57 0.91 -21.87
CA ILE A 163 5.57 2.38 -21.72
C ILE A 163 5.43 3.06 -23.08
N SER A 164 6.21 2.67 -24.09
CA SER A 164 6.11 3.23 -25.44
C SER A 164 4.70 3.08 -26.01
N LYS A 165 4.10 1.88 -25.92
CA LYS A 165 2.70 1.68 -26.37
C LYS A 165 1.71 2.58 -25.63
N LEU A 166 1.91 2.78 -24.33
CA LEU A 166 1.04 3.63 -23.53
C LEU A 166 1.21 5.10 -23.91
N GLU A 167 2.44 5.57 -24.11
CA GLU A 167 2.78 6.93 -24.56
C GLU A 167 2.15 7.24 -25.93
N ASP A 168 2.24 6.29 -26.87
CA ASP A 168 1.63 6.40 -28.21
C ASP A 168 0.09 6.47 -28.16
N THR A 169 -0.51 5.95 -27.08
CA THR A 169 -1.98 5.95 -26.90
C THR A 169 -2.49 7.24 -26.23
N ILE A 170 -1.62 8.03 -25.59
CA ILE A 170 -2.00 9.27 -24.87
C ILE A 170 -2.72 10.29 -25.78
N PRO A 171 -2.28 10.57 -27.03
CA PRO A 171 -2.95 11.52 -27.92
C PRO A 171 -4.41 11.15 -28.23
N SER A 172 -4.75 9.85 -28.22
CA SER A 172 -6.10 9.35 -28.55
C SER A 172 -7.13 9.50 -27.43
N HIS A 173 -6.69 9.69 -26.17
CA HIS A 173 -7.58 9.81 -25.01
C HIS A 173 -7.91 11.27 -24.66
N SER A 174 -6.99 12.22 -24.95
CA SER A 174 -7.26 13.66 -24.78
C SER A 174 -8.36 14.15 -25.73
N THR A 175 -8.35 13.64 -26.97
CA THR A 175 -9.32 13.99 -28.03
C THR A 175 -10.73 13.43 -27.80
N LYS A 176 -10.91 12.43 -26.92
CA LYS A 176 -12.25 11.91 -26.53
C LYS A 176 -12.90 12.69 -25.38
N LEU A 177 -12.14 13.41 -24.57
CA LEU A 177 -12.69 14.23 -23.49
C LEU A 177 -13.24 15.56 -24.01
N GLU A 178 -12.61 16.16 -25.02
CA GLU A 178 -13.10 17.41 -25.65
C GLU A 178 -14.37 17.18 -26.49
N LYS A 179 -14.50 16.02 -27.15
CA LYS A 179 -15.69 15.71 -27.98
C LYS A 179 -16.96 15.35 -27.18
N ASN A 180 -16.83 15.11 -25.88
CA ASN A 180 -17.96 14.77 -25.02
C ASN A 180 -18.44 15.95 -24.15
N SER A 181 -17.87 17.15 -24.38
CA SER A 181 -18.20 18.38 -23.65
C SER A 181 -18.92 19.43 -24.51
N ASN A 182 -19.32 19.06 -25.73
CA ASN A 182 -20.16 19.85 -26.64
C ASN A 182 -21.54 19.22 -26.78
#